data_AF-A0A3P6UKY1-F1
#
_entry.id   AF-A0A3P6UKY1-F1
#
_cell.length_a   1.000
_cell.length_b   1.000
_cell.length_c   1.000
_cell.angle_alpha   90.00
_cell.angle_beta   90.00
_cell.angle_gamma   90.00
#
_symmetry.space_group_name_H-M   'P 1'
#
loop_
_entity.id
_entity.type
_entity.pdbx_description
1 polymer ?
#
loop_
_entity_poly.entity_id
_entity_poly.type
_entity_poly.pdbx_seq_one_letter_code
_entity_poly.pdbx_strand_id
1 'polypeptide(L)'
;MTQDFTLLGLAVAKGDDHRWRPKTRNYDFGHVQPSWMSDKRWIVHPYWRYCLLNDTDTNITKEEAFFIYANQMRHSGKLPALCRPREHLVRKLLIDLEATSALQDSWDLQWQFLKDNLIHLVFFTAPSGLIRYYNQTLEDYDYEDPNWSIFDHIGAMMSIDHVQE
;
A
#
# COMPACT_ATOMS: atom_id res chain seq x y z
N MET A 1 39.25 -10.95 34.46
CA MET A 1 38.39 -10.07 33.65
C MET A 1 37.95 -10.89 32.45
N THR A 2 36.82 -11.59 32.58
CA THR A 2 36.25 -12.40 31.49
C THR A 2 35.59 -11.43 30.51
N GLN A 3 36.03 -11.49 29.26
CA GLN A 3 35.52 -10.67 28.18
C GLN A 3 34.33 -11.43 27.57
N ASP A 4 33.12 -10.93 27.80
CA ASP A 4 31.92 -11.50 27.21
C ASP A 4 31.86 -11.13 25.73
N PHE A 5 31.74 -12.12 24.85
CA PHE A 5 31.58 -11.93 23.41
C PHE A 5 30.11 -12.11 23.03
N THR A 6 29.57 -11.17 22.25
CA THR A 6 28.23 -11.30 21.65
C THR A 6 28.35 -11.88 20.25
N LEU A 7 27.64 -12.99 19.99
CA LEU A 7 27.53 -13.59 18.67
C LEU A 7 26.28 -13.06 17.95
N LEU A 8 26.46 -12.47 16.76
CA LEU A 8 25.36 -12.04 15.89
C LEU A 8 25.16 -13.08 14.77
N GLY A 9 23.97 -13.66 14.69
CA GLY A 9 23.55 -14.53 13.58
C GLY A 9 22.49 -13.84 12.72
N LEU A 10 22.59 -13.99 11.40
CA LEU A 10 21.58 -13.54 10.44
C LEU A 10 21.01 -14.76 9.71
N ALA A 11 19.71 -14.97 9.79
CA ALA A 11 19.01 -15.96 8.98
C ALA A 11 18.75 -15.38 7.58
N VAL A 12 19.14 -16.11 6.54
CA VAL A 12 18.87 -15.77 5.14
C VAL A 12 18.22 -16.98 4.48
N ALA A 13 17.10 -16.77 3.80
CA ALA A 13 16.41 -17.85 3.09
C ALA A 13 17.26 -18.37 1.91
N LYS A 14 17.15 -19.66 1.62
CA LYS A 14 17.83 -20.28 0.48
C LYS A 14 17.29 -19.68 -0.83
N GLY A 15 18.17 -19.09 -1.64
CA GLY A 15 17.82 -18.39 -2.89
C GLY A 15 17.71 -16.86 -2.76
N ASP A 16 17.84 -16.33 -1.53
CA ASP A 16 17.87 -14.89 -1.24
C ASP A 16 19.30 -14.33 -1.18
N ASP A 17 20.23 -15.04 -1.81
CA ASP A 17 21.66 -14.72 -1.92
C ASP A 17 21.95 -13.64 -2.98
N HIS A 18 20.98 -13.38 -3.87
CA HIS A 18 21.07 -12.38 -4.92
C HIS A 18 20.17 -11.18 -4.65
N ARG A 19 20.68 -9.97 -4.89
CA ARG A 19 19.89 -8.74 -4.83
C ARG A 19 19.97 -7.95 -6.11
N TRP A 20 18.82 -7.51 -6.58
CA TRP A 20 18.72 -6.52 -7.66
C TRP A 20 19.47 -5.25 -7.26
N ARG A 21 20.38 -4.80 -8.13
CA ARG A 21 21.08 -3.53 -7.99
C ARG A 21 20.88 -2.70 -9.25
N PRO A 22 20.63 -1.39 -9.12
CA PRO A 22 20.55 -0.51 -10.28
C PRO A 22 21.88 -0.50 -11.03
N LYS A 23 21.82 -0.50 -12.36
CA LYS A 23 23.01 -0.47 -13.24
C LYS A 23 23.82 0.81 -13.04
N THR A 24 23.14 1.93 -12.77
CA THR A 24 23.71 3.23 -12.43
C THR A 24 23.71 3.46 -10.92
N ARG A 25 24.82 3.99 -10.39
CA ARG A 25 24.94 4.32 -8.95
C ARG A 25 24.09 5.53 -8.54
N ASN A 26 23.84 6.43 -9.48
CA ASN A 26 23.08 7.65 -9.24
C ASN A 26 21.64 7.45 -9.74
N TYR A 27 20.68 7.76 -8.89
CA TYR A 27 19.28 7.81 -9.27
C TYR A 27 18.99 9.22 -9.80
N ASP A 28 18.29 9.33 -10.93
CA ASP A 28 17.85 10.62 -11.47
C ASP A 28 16.52 11.01 -10.81
N PHE A 29 16.60 11.90 -9.82
CA PHE A 29 15.41 12.39 -9.12
C PHE A 29 14.54 13.31 -9.98
N GLY A 30 15.06 13.85 -11.10
CA GLY A 30 14.27 14.64 -12.05
C GLY A 30 13.30 13.79 -12.88
N HIS A 31 13.56 12.48 -12.99
CA HIS A 31 12.69 11.53 -13.68
C HIS A 31 11.40 11.21 -12.92
N VAL A 32 11.36 11.48 -11.61
CA VAL A 32 10.21 11.17 -10.76
C VAL A 32 8.94 11.81 -11.31
N GLN A 33 7.93 10.99 -11.60
CA GLN A 33 6.63 11.49 -12.05
C GLN A 33 5.61 11.45 -10.91
N PRO A 34 4.90 12.57 -10.63
CA PRO A 34 3.86 12.58 -9.62
C PRO A 34 2.68 11.67 -9.99
N SER A 35 2.50 11.38 -11.28
CA SER A 35 1.48 10.43 -11.75
C SER A 35 1.69 9.01 -11.21
N TRP A 36 2.90 8.64 -10.78
CA TRP A 36 3.11 7.36 -10.10
C TRP A 36 2.44 7.29 -8.73
N MET A 37 2.00 8.41 -8.16
CA MET A 37 1.42 8.49 -6.81
C MET A 37 0.13 9.32 -6.81
N SER A 38 -0.41 9.68 -7.98
CA SER A 38 -1.56 10.57 -8.09
C SER A 38 -2.86 9.91 -7.63
N ASP A 39 -2.92 8.59 -7.71
CA ASP A 39 -4.01 7.82 -7.16
C ASP A 39 -3.87 7.69 -5.62
N LYS A 40 -4.99 7.55 -4.92
CA LYS A 40 -5.00 7.26 -3.47
C LYS A 40 -4.93 5.76 -3.17
N ARG A 41 -4.65 4.93 -4.18
CA ARG A 41 -4.74 3.45 -4.15
C ARG A 41 -3.36 2.83 -3.90
N TRP A 42 -2.60 3.46 -3.00
CA TRP A 42 -1.32 2.98 -2.51
C TRP A 42 -1.11 3.41 -1.05
N ILE A 43 -0.42 2.56 -0.31
CA ILE A 43 0.08 2.87 1.03
C ILE A 43 1.53 2.42 1.13
N VAL A 44 2.24 2.94 2.13
CA VAL A 44 3.55 2.42 2.50
C VAL A 44 3.48 1.71 3.84
N HIS A 45 4.47 0.85 4.08
CA HIS A 45 4.59 0.07 5.30
C HIS A 45 4.39 0.93 6.57
N PRO A 46 3.59 0.50 7.57
CA PRO A 46 3.19 1.28 8.75
C PRO A 46 4.37 1.87 9.52
N TYR A 47 5.44 1.09 9.67
CA TYR A 47 6.58 1.45 10.51
C TYR A 47 7.74 2.08 9.74
N TRP A 48 7.68 2.14 8.41
CA TRP A 48 8.79 2.64 7.61
C TRP A 48 8.59 4.13 7.32
N ARG A 49 9.54 4.94 7.77
CA ARG A 49 9.60 6.37 7.42
C ARG A 49 10.61 6.54 6.29
N TYR A 50 10.20 7.01 5.13
CA TYR A 50 11.09 7.17 3.97
C TYR A 50 11.82 8.51 4.03
N CYS A 51 11.07 9.56 4.37
CA CYS A 51 11.60 10.87 4.70
C CYS A 51 11.23 11.22 6.15
N LEU A 52 12.04 12.05 6.79
CA LEU A 52 11.66 12.69 8.05
C LEU A 52 10.50 13.66 7.77
N LEU A 53 9.49 13.66 8.64
CA LEU A 53 8.41 14.63 8.58
C LEU A 53 8.91 15.96 9.13
N ASN A 54 8.49 17.05 8.51
CA ASN A 54 8.77 18.37 9.07
C ASN A 54 7.89 18.57 10.31
N ASP A 55 8.36 19.34 11.29
CA ASP A 55 7.62 19.56 12.55
C ASP A 55 6.29 20.33 12.34
N THR A 56 6.10 20.90 11.15
CA THR A 56 4.86 21.57 10.70
C THR A 56 3.85 20.62 10.04
N ASP A 57 4.23 19.37 9.77
CA ASP A 57 3.46 18.37 9.02
C ASP A 57 2.60 17.48 9.95
N THR A 58 2.04 18.02 11.03
CA THR A 58 1.36 17.21 12.07
C THR A 58 0.03 16.62 11.61
N ASN A 59 -0.56 17.11 10.52
CA ASN A 59 -1.88 16.69 10.03
C ASN A 59 -1.86 16.03 8.64
N ILE A 60 -0.70 15.60 8.16
CA ILE A 60 -0.59 14.89 6.88
C ILE A 60 -0.15 13.44 7.11
N THR A 61 -0.63 12.55 6.25
CA THR A 61 -0.18 11.16 6.20
C THR A 61 1.25 11.08 5.69
N LYS A 62 1.94 9.98 6.00
CA LYS A 62 3.29 9.71 5.48
C LYS A 62 3.30 9.57 3.95
N GLU A 63 2.23 9.08 3.35
CA GLU A 63 2.03 8.99 1.90
C GLU A 63 1.94 10.39 1.28
N GLU A 64 1.11 11.27 1.85
CA GLU A 64 0.98 12.67 1.41
C GLU A 64 2.30 13.43 1.57
N ALA A 65 2.98 13.25 2.70
CA ALA A 65 4.30 13.83 2.91
C ALA A 65 5.30 13.35 1.85
N PHE A 66 5.29 12.04 1.56
CA PHE A 66 6.16 11.47 0.53
C PHE A 66 5.83 12.03 -0.86
N PHE A 67 4.56 12.19 -1.20
CA PHE A 67 4.12 12.81 -2.45
C PHE A 67 4.63 14.25 -2.58
N ILE A 68 4.60 15.04 -1.52
CA ILE A 68 5.15 16.41 -1.50
C ILE A 68 6.66 16.37 -1.76
N TYR A 69 7.41 15.49 -1.09
CA TYR A 69 8.85 15.36 -1.31
C TYR A 69 9.19 14.85 -2.71
N ALA A 70 8.40 13.94 -3.27
CA ALA A 70 8.57 13.44 -4.63
C ALA A 70 8.35 14.56 -5.67
N ASN A 71 7.38 15.44 -5.43
CA ASN A 71 7.23 16.65 -6.24
C ASN A 71 8.48 17.53 -6.15
N GLN A 72 9.02 17.78 -4.95
CA GLN A 72 10.26 18.55 -4.81
C GLN A 72 11.44 17.89 -5.53
N MET A 73 11.54 16.55 -5.50
CA MET A 73 12.54 15.78 -6.22
C MET A 73 12.46 16.04 -7.73
N ARG A 74 11.27 15.94 -8.31
CA ARG A 74 11.03 16.24 -9.74
C ARG A 74 11.46 17.66 -10.10
N HIS A 75 11.03 18.65 -9.32
CA HIS A 75 11.29 20.07 -9.63
C HIS A 75 12.77 20.44 -9.48
N SER A 76 13.44 19.90 -8.47
CA SER A 76 14.83 20.26 -8.15
C SER A 76 15.88 19.33 -8.77
N GLY A 77 15.47 18.15 -9.26
CA GLY A 77 16.35 17.06 -9.68
C GLY A 77 17.19 16.47 -8.55
N LYS A 78 16.86 16.75 -7.28
CA LYS A 78 17.68 16.39 -6.11
C LYS A 78 16.84 15.78 -4.99
N LEU A 79 17.48 14.95 -4.17
CA LEU A 79 16.87 14.40 -2.96
C LEU A 79 16.78 15.46 -1.85
N PRO A 80 15.57 15.75 -1.30
CA PRO A 80 15.39 16.63 -0.16
C PRO A 80 16.20 16.20 1.07
N ALA A 81 16.65 17.18 1.87
CA ALA A 81 17.49 16.92 3.04
C ALA A 81 16.84 15.93 4.03
N LEU A 82 15.52 16.05 4.23
CA LEU A 82 14.74 15.19 5.13
C LEU A 82 14.67 13.73 4.65
N CYS A 83 14.92 13.48 3.37
CA CYS A 83 14.92 12.14 2.78
C CYS A 83 16.33 11.50 2.74
N ARG A 84 17.41 12.31 2.88
CA ARG A 84 18.80 11.83 2.78
C ARG A 84 19.18 10.72 3.76
N PRO A 85 18.77 10.74 5.05
CA PRO A 85 19.17 9.70 6.00
C PRO A 85 18.74 8.29 5.58
N ARG A 86 17.74 8.18 4.70
CA ARG A 86 17.16 6.92 4.24
C ARG A 86 17.09 6.87 2.71
N GLU A 87 18.04 7.50 2.03
CA GLU A 87 18.08 7.61 0.57
C GLU A 87 17.89 6.26 -0.14
N HIS A 88 18.54 5.19 0.34
CA HIS A 88 18.39 3.86 -0.24
C HIS A 88 16.93 3.37 -0.22
N LEU A 89 16.20 3.64 0.86
CA LEU A 89 14.81 3.24 1.00
C LEU A 89 13.90 4.08 0.09
N VAL A 90 14.15 5.39 0.02
CA VAL A 90 13.45 6.32 -0.88
C VAL A 90 13.61 5.90 -2.34
N ARG A 91 14.85 5.62 -2.77
CA ARG A 91 15.13 5.17 -4.13
C ARG A 91 14.40 3.87 -4.47
N LYS A 92 14.37 2.90 -3.56
CA LYS A 92 13.63 1.64 -3.76
C LYS A 92 12.13 1.89 -3.91
N LEU A 93 11.56 2.74 -3.06
CA LEU A 93 10.14 3.09 -3.16
C LEU A 93 9.81 3.74 -4.51
N LEU A 94 10.63 4.69 -4.97
CA LEU A 94 10.41 5.36 -6.26
C LEU A 94 10.47 4.37 -7.45
N ILE A 95 11.41 3.42 -7.42
CA ILE A 95 11.52 2.37 -8.44
C ILE A 95 10.28 1.48 -8.44
N ASP A 96 9.83 1.05 -7.26
CA ASP A 96 8.65 0.19 -7.16
C ASP A 96 7.37 0.95 -7.56
N LEU A 97 7.27 2.25 -7.24
CA LEU A 97 6.17 3.12 -7.66
C LEU A 97 6.12 3.28 -9.19
N GLU A 98 7.28 3.48 -9.83
CA GLU A 98 7.41 3.56 -11.28
C GLU A 98 7.01 2.22 -11.94
N ALA A 99 7.60 1.11 -11.48
CA ALA A 99 7.35 -0.21 -12.02
C ALA A 99 5.89 -0.68 -11.89
N THR A 100 5.20 -0.18 -10.86
CA THR A 100 3.79 -0.52 -10.57
C THR A 100 2.80 0.53 -11.06
N SER A 101 3.26 1.60 -11.72
CA SER A 101 2.40 2.73 -12.11
C SER A 101 1.23 2.32 -13.02
N ALA A 102 1.45 1.35 -13.92
CA ALA A 102 0.44 0.84 -14.84
C ALA A 102 -0.46 -0.28 -14.26
N LEU A 103 -0.21 -0.75 -13.03
CA LEU A 103 -1.04 -1.81 -12.43
C LEU A 103 -2.50 -1.37 -12.27
N GLN A 104 -2.72 -0.09 -12.04
CA GLN A 104 -4.07 0.44 -11.83
C GLN A 104 -4.88 0.44 -13.10
N ASP A 105 -4.31 0.93 -14.20
CA ASP A 105 -4.95 0.85 -15.51
C ASP A 105 -5.29 -0.61 -15.86
N SER A 106 -4.40 -1.55 -15.53
CA SER A 106 -4.66 -2.98 -15.71
C SER A 106 -5.82 -3.49 -14.86
N TRP A 107 -5.95 -3.05 -13.62
CA TRP A 107 -7.06 -3.45 -12.74
C TRP A 107 -8.38 -2.79 -13.13
N ASP A 108 -8.36 -1.52 -13.54
CA ASP A 108 -9.51 -0.79 -14.05
C ASP A 108 -10.03 -1.47 -15.34
N LEU A 109 -9.14 -1.91 -16.25
CA LEU A 109 -9.52 -2.68 -17.46
C LEU A 109 -10.13 -4.05 -17.12
N GLN A 110 -9.69 -4.68 -16.03
CA GLN A 110 -10.18 -5.99 -15.59
C GLN A 110 -11.33 -5.89 -14.59
N TRP A 111 -11.82 -4.69 -14.29
CA TRP A 111 -12.85 -4.45 -13.28
C TRP A 111 -14.04 -5.41 -13.41
N GLN A 112 -14.60 -5.56 -14.61
CA GLN A 112 -15.77 -6.39 -14.84
C GLN A 112 -15.48 -7.86 -14.54
N PHE A 113 -14.32 -8.36 -14.99
CA PHE A 113 -13.87 -9.72 -14.69
C PHE A 113 -13.70 -9.94 -13.18
N LEU A 114 -13.11 -8.98 -12.46
CA LEU A 114 -12.96 -9.08 -11.01
C LEU A 114 -14.33 -9.12 -10.30
N LYS A 115 -15.28 -8.29 -10.76
CA LYS A 115 -16.65 -8.25 -10.22
C LYS A 115 -17.38 -9.57 -10.46
N ASP A 116 -17.36 -10.08 -11.69
CA ASP A 116 -18.05 -11.32 -12.08
C ASP A 116 -17.51 -12.56 -11.33
N ASN A 117 -16.26 -12.51 -10.85
CA ASN A 117 -15.63 -13.57 -10.08
C ASN A 117 -15.60 -13.33 -8.56
N LEU A 118 -16.34 -12.33 -8.05
CA LEU A 118 -16.42 -12.00 -6.62
C LEU A 118 -15.05 -11.67 -5.99
N ILE A 119 -14.16 -11.02 -6.75
CA ILE A 119 -12.85 -10.60 -6.27
C ILE A 119 -12.95 -9.17 -5.74
N HIS A 120 -13.06 -9.05 -4.41
CA HIS A 120 -13.31 -7.76 -3.73
C HIS A 120 -12.05 -6.95 -3.43
N LEU A 121 -10.88 -7.60 -3.36
CA LEU A 121 -9.60 -6.96 -3.09
C LEU A 121 -8.50 -7.59 -3.94
N VAL A 122 -7.80 -6.75 -4.69
CA VAL A 122 -6.52 -7.10 -5.33
C VAL A 122 -5.45 -6.22 -4.71
N PHE A 123 -4.29 -6.80 -4.41
CA PHE A 123 -3.16 -6.02 -3.92
C PHE A 123 -1.85 -6.52 -4.51
N PHE A 124 -0.87 -5.61 -4.55
CA PHE A 124 0.50 -5.91 -4.92
C PHE A 124 1.41 -5.30 -3.85
N THR A 125 2.31 -6.11 -3.29
CA THR A 125 3.32 -5.65 -2.33
C THR A 125 4.71 -5.71 -2.93
N ALA A 126 5.51 -4.70 -2.66
CA ALA A 126 6.88 -4.61 -3.15
C ALA A 126 7.88 -4.60 -1.98
N PRO A 127 9.13 -5.07 -2.19
CA PRO A 127 10.16 -5.10 -1.14
C PRO A 127 10.53 -3.72 -0.57
N SER A 128 10.20 -2.63 -1.26
CA SER A 128 10.32 -1.27 -0.71
C SER A 128 9.34 -0.97 0.43
N GLY A 129 8.36 -1.84 0.69
CA GLY A 129 7.27 -1.57 1.63
C GLY A 129 6.08 -0.85 0.97
N LEU A 130 6.08 -0.69 -0.35
CA LEU A 130 4.93 -0.24 -1.13
C LEU A 130 3.84 -1.32 -1.13
N ILE A 131 2.59 -0.90 -0.95
CA ILE A 131 1.41 -1.72 -1.16
C ILE A 131 0.47 -0.95 -2.08
N ARG A 132 0.21 -1.49 -3.28
CA ARG A 132 -0.86 -1.06 -4.18
C ARG A 132 -2.08 -1.90 -3.92
N TYR A 133 -3.26 -1.31 -3.96
CA TYR A 133 -4.49 -2.05 -3.76
C TYR A 133 -5.63 -1.53 -4.62
N TYR A 134 -6.57 -2.42 -4.88
CA TYR A 134 -7.81 -2.16 -5.59
C TYR A 134 -8.92 -2.81 -4.79
N ASN A 135 -9.79 -2.00 -4.19
CA ASN A 135 -10.95 -2.46 -3.45
C ASN A 135 -12.21 -2.22 -4.27
N GLN A 136 -13.07 -3.23 -4.39
CA GLN A 136 -14.44 -3.03 -4.81
C GLN A 136 -15.26 -2.67 -3.57
N THR A 137 -16.05 -1.60 -3.61
CA THR A 137 -17.06 -1.36 -2.58
C THR A 137 -18.10 -2.47 -2.67
N LEU A 138 -18.45 -3.09 -1.55
CA LEU A 138 -19.53 -4.08 -1.47
C LEU A 138 -20.92 -3.41 -1.52
N GLU A 139 -21.02 -2.22 -2.09
CA GLU A 139 -22.25 -1.42 -2.13
C GLU A 139 -23.39 -2.14 -2.87
N ASP A 140 -23.06 -3.02 -3.82
CA ASP A 140 -24.01 -3.82 -4.60
C ASP A 140 -24.26 -5.24 -4.06
N TYR A 141 -23.71 -5.61 -2.89
CA TYR A 141 -23.81 -6.97 -2.34
C TYR A 141 -24.54 -6.97 -1.00
N ASP A 142 -25.71 -7.60 -0.98
CA ASP A 142 -26.40 -7.95 0.26
C ASP A 142 -25.75 -9.20 0.89
N TYR A 143 -25.52 -9.14 2.19
CA TYR A 143 -25.04 -10.30 2.95
C TYR A 143 -26.24 -11.22 3.24
N GLU A 144 -26.54 -12.12 2.33
CA GLU A 144 -27.56 -13.16 2.53
C GLU A 144 -26.95 -14.36 3.27
N ASP A 145 -27.48 -14.69 4.45
CA ASP A 145 -27.16 -15.97 5.10
C ASP A 145 -27.82 -17.10 4.28
N PRO A 146 -27.07 -18.09 3.78
CA PRO A 146 -27.61 -19.17 2.96
C PRO A 146 -28.61 -20.08 3.70
N ASN A 147 -28.70 -19.98 5.03
CA ASN A 147 -29.73 -20.64 5.84
C ASN A 147 -30.91 -19.73 6.20
N TRP A 148 -30.95 -18.48 5.72
CA TRP A 148 -32.04 -17.54 5.97
C TRP A 148 -33.28 -17.95 5.18
N SER A 149 -34.15 -18.72 5.83
CA SER A 149 -35.45 -19.12 5.32
C SER A 149 -36.42 -17.92 5.37
N ILE A 150 -37.11 -17.64 4.25
CA ILE A 150 -38.22 -16.66 4.18
C ILE A 150 -39.29 -16.91 5.27
N PHE A 151 -39.44 -18.17 5.72
CA PHE A 151 -40.41 -18.55 6.73
C PHE A 151 -40.04 -18.05 8.14
N ASP A 152 -38.76 -17.88 8.45
CA ASP A 152 -38.32 -17.33 9.74
C ASP A 152 -38.63 -15.83 9.84
N HIS A 153 -38.67 -15.13 8.69
CA HIS A 153 -39.03 -13.72 8.62
C HIS A 153 -40.53 -13.48 8.78
N ILE A 154 -41.38 -14.32 8.18
CA ILE A 154 -42.85 -14.26 8.42
C ILE A 154 -43.17 -14.63 9.87
N GLY A 155 -42.47 -15.61 10.45
CA GLY A 155 -42.59 -15.97 11.86
C GLY A 155 -42.21 -14.85 12.82
N ALA A 156 -41.10 -14.14 12.55
CA ALA A 156 -40.67 -13.00 13.36
C ALA A 156 -41.62 -11.80 13.21
N MET A 157 -42.10 -11.51 12.00
CA MET A 157 -43.04 -10.40 11.74
C MET A 157 -44.41 -10.65 12.37
N MET A 158 -44.93 -11.89 12.33
CA MET A 158 -46.19 -12.26 12.99
C MET A 158 -46.07 -12.41 14.51
N SER A 159 -44.86 -12.56 15.06
CA SER A 159 -44.64 -12.59 16.52
C SER A 159 -44.71 -11.20 17.17
N ILE A 160 -44.48 -10.13 16.40
CA ILE A 160 -44.53 -8.75 16.87
C ILE A 160 -45.99 -8.27 17.02
N ASP A 161 -46.91 -8.78 16.19
CA ASP A 161 -48.34 -8.45 16.24
C ASP A 161 -49.12 -9.20 17.35
N HIS A 162 -48.44 -10.00 18.19
CA HIS A 162 -49.05 -10.73 19.31
C HIS A 162 -48.55 -10.31 20.71
N VAL A 163 -47.85 -9.18 20.81
CA VAL A 163 -47.52 -8.56 22.10
C VAL A 163 -48.16 -7.17 22.22
N GLN A 164 -49.48 -7.12 22.05
CA GLN A 164 -50.31 -6.04 22.57
C GLN A 164 -51.65 -6.62 23.05
N GLU A 165 -51.67 -7.11 24.29
CA GLU A 165 -52.80 -7.03 25.22
C GLU A 165 -52.25 -6.85 26.65
#